data_AF-A0AA86PAV0-F1
#
_entry.id   AF-A0AA86PAV0-F1
#
_cell.length_a   1.000
_cell.length_b   1.000
_cell.length_c   1.000
_cell.angle_alpha   90.00
_cell.angle_beta   90.00
_cell.angle_gamma   90.00
#
_symmetry.space_group_name_H-M   'P 1'
#
loop_
_entity.id
_entity.type
_entity.pdbx_description
1 polymer ?
#
loop_
_entity_poly.entity_id
_entity_poly.type
_entity_poly.pdbx_seq_one_letter_code
_entity_poly.pdbx_strand_id
1 'polypeptide(L)'
;MCALAHLFHQYLNGQEVWILKNSWGPNWARNGHLFVPIGANSLCTEQYAVTIIPLTYDLLSNDKYNMSKQQRGGEFDLDPDQGDTKGMQSWLLAVVIIVPIVVIIGVAIGIFFCCRRNKSQVQAKITKPFFGQQVAYI
;
A
#
# COMPACT_ATOMS: atom_id res chain seq x y z
N MET A 1 41.77 10.15 6.82
CA MET A 1 40.44 10.48 6.25
C MET A 1 39.40 10.22 7.33
N CYS A 2 38.75 11.26 7.86
CA CYS A 2 37.70 11.13 8.89
C CYS A 2 36.34 10.98 8.20
N ALA A 3 35.79 9.76 8.19
CA ALA A 3 34.41 9.53 7.78
C ALA A 3 33.59 9.21 9.03
N LEU A 4 32.75 10.16 9.42
CA LEU A 4 31.80 10.01 10.53
C LEU A 4 30.48 9.57 9.90
N ALA A 5 30.32 8.26 9.74
CA ALA A 5 29.21 7.66 9.02
C ALA A 5 28.03 7.38 9.98
N HIS A 6 26.93 8.09 9.79
CA HIS A 6 25.62 7.48 10.10
C HIS A 6 25.39 6.41 9.02
N LEU A 7 25.29 5.16 9.45
CA LEU A 7 25.10 4.00 8.58
C LEU A 7 23.61 3.67 8.53
N PHE A 8 23.05 3.73 7.33
CA PHE A 8 21.77 3.10 7.00
C PHE A 8 22.03 2.07 5.91
N HIS A 9 21.14 1.10 5.74
CA HIS A 9 21.17 0.21 4.58
C HIS A 9 19.89 0.36 3.76
N GLN A 10 19.97 0.13 2.46
CA GLN A 10 18.81 0.16 1.57
C GLN A 10 19.02 -0.77 0.38
N TYR A 11 17.94 -1.30 -0.17
CA TYR A 11 17.93 -1.94 -1.49
C TYR A 11 17.74 -0.88 -2.58
N LEU A 12 18.75 -0.66 -3.40
CA LEU A 12 18.70 0.21 -4.58
C LEU A 12 18.93 -0.63 -5.83
N ASN A 13 17.95 -0.62 -6.75
CA ASN A 13 18.03 -1.31 -8.05
C ASN A 13 18.40 -2.81 -7.94
N GLY A 14 17.88 -3.50 -6.93
CA GLY A 14 18.15 -4.93 -6.70
C GLY A 14 19.47 -5.23 -5.98
N GLN A 15 20.17 -4.20 -5.49
CA GLN A 15 21.44 -4.33 -4.78
C GLN A 15 21.34 -3.71 -3.39
N GLU A 16 21.78 -4.45 -2.37
CA GLU A 16 21.87 -3.94 -1.00
C GLU A 16 23.11 -3.04 -0.86
N VAL A 17 22.92 -1.85 -0.31
CA VAL A 17 23.98 -0.85 -0.16
C VAL A 17 23.98 -0.22 1.25
N TRP A 18 25.16 0.09 1.74
CA TRP A 18 25.39 1.06 2.82
C TRP A 18 25.15 2.47 2.31
N ILE A 19 24.41 3.27 3.06
CA ILE A 19 24.29 4.72 2.89
C ILE A 19 25.22 5.37 3.90
N LEU A 20 26.26 6.04 3.40
CA LEU A 20 27.29 6.68 4.20
C LEU A 20 27.13 8.20 4.13
N LYS A 21 26.86 8.83 5.28
CA LYS A 21 26.89 10.30 5.38
C LYS A 21 28.33 10.80 5.44
N ASN A 22 28.67 11.76 4.59
CA ASN A 22 29.98 12.41 4.58
C ASN A 22 29.94 13.78 5.27
N SER A 23 31.11 14.33 5.58
CA SER A 23 31.30 15.63 6.24
C SER A 23 31.53 16.80 5.27
N TRP A 24 31.40 16.59 3.97
CA TRP A 24 31.68 17.60 2.92
C TRP A 24 30.47 18.46 2.54
N GLY A 25 29.41 18.43 3.36
CA GLY A 25 28.18 19.19 3.15
C GLY A 25 27.23 18.56 2.13
N PRO A 26 26.03 19.16 1.96
CA PRO A 26 24.95 18.58 1.15
C PRO A 26 25.20 18.67 -0.36
N ASN A 27 26.06 19.60 -0.81
CA ASN A 27 26.34 19.79 -2.24
C ASN A 27 27.24 18.70 -2.84
N TRP A 28 27.77 17.80 -2.02
CA TRP A 28 28.58 16.68 -2.48
C TRP A 28 27.74 15.42 -2.69
N ALA A 29 27.99 14.70 -3.78
CA ALA A 29 27.29 13.48 -4.17
C ALA A 29 25.76 13.64 -4.08
N ARG A 30 25.04 12.67 -3.49
CA ARG A 30 23.59 12.77 -3.30
C ARG A 30 23.31 13.34 -1.92
N ASN A 31 23.12 14.66 -1.85
CA ASN A 31 22.79 15.37 -0.61
C ASN A 31 23.77 15.07 0.55
N GLY A 32 25.07 14.95 0.26
CA GLY A 32 26.12 14.60 1.22
C GLY A 32 26.29 13.12 1.52
N HIS A 33 25.62 12.23 0.77
CA HIS A 33 25.66 10.78 1.01
C HIS A 33 26.31 10.01 -0.15
N LEU A 34 27.01 8.94 0.20
CA LEU A 34 27.58 7.93 -0.69
C LEU A 34 26.86 6.60 -0.50
N PHE A 35 26.68 5.83 -1.58
CA PHE A 35 26.11 4.49 -1.54
C PHE A 35 27.20 3.47 -1.87
N VAL A 36 27.39 2.47 -1.02
CA VAL A 36 28.45 1.47 -1.16
C VAL A 36 27.84 0.07 -1.09
N PRO A 37 28.18 -0.86 -2.00
CA PRO A 37 27.71 -2.26 -1.90
C PRO A 37 28.05 -2.91 -0.56
N ILE A 38 27.07 -3.59 0.03
CA ILE A 38 27.29 -4.46 1.20
C ILE A 38 27.96 -5.77 0.77
N GLY A 39 28.90 -6.26 1.58
CA GLY A 39 29.60 -7.55 1.42
C GLY A 39 30.75 -7.53 0.42
N ALA A 40 30.89 -6.46 -0.36
CA ALA A 40 31.99 -6.30 -1.32
C ALA A 40 33.24 -5.68 -0.67
N ASN A 41 33.17 -5.25 0.59
CA ASN A 41 34.22 -4.49 1.28
C ASN A 41 34.83 -3.35 0.41
N SER A 42 33.99 -2.70 -0.40
CA SER A 42 34.43 -1.62 -1.28
C SER A 42 34.96 -0.45 -0.45
N LEU A 43 36.07 0.15 -0.87
CA LEU A 43 36.72 1.25 -0.13
C LEU A 43 37.09 0.88 1.32
N CYS A 44 37.24 -0.41 1.62
CA CYS A 44 37.54 -0.93 2.96
C CYS A 44 36.51 -0.54 4.03
N THR A 45 35.27 -0.22 3.64
CA THR A 45 34.24 0.27 4.57
C THR A 45 33.78 -0.78 5.59
N GLU A 46 34.08 -2.07 5.36
CA GLU A 46 33.63 -3.18 6.21
C GLU A 46 34.77 -3.75 7.08
N GLN A 47 35.95 -3.11 7.10
CA GLN A 47 37.09 -3.59 7.90
C GLN A 47 37.01 -3.19 9.37
N TYR A 48 36.49 -1.99 9.66
CA TYR A 48 36.42 -1.44 11.01
C TYR A 48 35.15 -0.62 11.20
N ALA A 49 34.49 -0.80 12.34
CA ALA A 49 33.37 0.02 12.78
C ALA A 49 33.60 0.47 14.23
N VAL A 50 33.28 1.73 14.50
CA VAL A 50 33.35 2.30 15.86
C VAL A 50 31.96 2.82 16.20
N THR A 51 31.49 2.44 17.38
CA THR A 51 30.24 2.95 17.96
C THR A 51 30.55 3.68 19.26
N ILE A 52 29.73 4.67 19.60
CA ILE A 52 29.86 5.46 20.82
C ILE A 52 28.57 5.31 21.60
N ILE A 53 28.69 4.89 22.86
CA ILE A 53 27.59 4.92 23.81
C ILE A 53 27.79 6.11 24.75
N PRO A 54 26.84 7.05 24.82
CA PRO A 54 26.85 8.09 25.84
C PRO A 54 26.71 7.50 27.26
N LEU A 55 27.52 7.99 28.20
CA LEU A 55 27.55 7.53 29.60
C LEU A 55 26.22 7.68 30.36
N THR A 56 25.29 8.46 29.82
CA THR A 56 23.97 8.72 30.42
C THR A 56 22.98 7.58 30.23
N TYR A 57 23.27 6.60 29.38
CA TYR A 57 22.40 5.44 29.21
C TYR A 57 22.71 4.40 30.27
N ASP A 58 21.69 4.00 31.03
CA ASP A 58 21.78 2.85 31.92
C ASP A 58 21.74 1.57 31.06
N LEU A 59 22.94 1.11 30.70
CA LEU A 59 23.15 -0.07 29.86
C LEU A 59 22.78 -1.38 30.56
N LEU A 60 22.62 -1.35 31.89
CA LEU A 60 22.34 -2.53 32.70
C LEU A 60 20.85 -2.65 33.04
N SER A 61 20.13 -1.53 33.13
CA SER A 61 18.70 -1.55 33.48
C SER A 61 17.78 -1.85 32.30
N ASN A 62 18.26 -1.73 31.06
CA ASN A 62 17.39 -1.77 29.90
C ASN A 62 18.04 -2.50 28.72
N ASP A 63 17.60 -3.74 28.52
CA ASP A 63 18.07 -4.63 27.45
C ASP A 63 17.93 -4.02 26.05
N LYS A 64 17.02 -3.05 25.87
CA LYS A 64 16.87 -2.29 24.63
C LYS A 64 18.09 -1.44 24.28
N TYR A 65 18.88 -1.01 25.25
CA TYR A 65 20.10 -0.22 24.99
C TYR A 65 21.38 -1.05 25.08
N ASN A 66 21.25 -2.35 25.31
CA ASN A 66 22.38 -3.26 25.33
C ASN A 66 22.86 -3.54 23.90
N MET A 67 23.97 -2.91 23.48
CA MET A 67 24.53 -3.07 22.14
C MET A 67 24.88 -4.52 21.78
N SER A 68 25.19 -5.38 22.76
CA SER A 68 25.44 -6.80 22.48
C SER A 68 24.17 -7.53 22.00
N LYS A 69 22.99 -7.00 22.33
CA LYS A 69 21.68 -7.52 21.92
C LYS A 69 21.09 -6.79 20.71
N GLN A 70 21.76 -5.74 20.22
CA GLN A 70 21.38 -5.00 19.02
C GLN A 70 21.79 -5.78 17.77
N GLN A 71 21.01 -6.80 17.44
CA GLN A 71 21.13 -7.56 16.20
C GLN A 71 20.01 -7.16 15.25
N ARG A 72 20.36 -6.94 13.97
CA ARG A 72 19.38 -6.64 12.91
C ARG A 72 18.30 -7.72 12.86
N GLY A 73 17.03 -7.31 12.90
CA GLY A 73 15.88 -8.22 12.91
C GLY A 73 15.70 -8.98 14.22
N GLY A 74 16.48 -8.65 15.26
CA GLY A 74 16.34 -9.17 16.60
C GLY A 74 15.21 -8.46 17.37
N GLU A 75 14.82 -9.04 18.51
CA GLU A 75 13.74 -8.49 19.34
C GLU A 75 14.06 -7.09 19.92
N PHE A 76 15.35 -6.81 20.12
CA PHE A 76 15.82 -5.56 20.69
C PHE A 76 16.25 -4.53 19.64
N ASP A 77 16.03 -4.81 18.36
CA ASP A 77 16.44 -3.92 17.28
C ASP A 77 15.85 -2.50 17.46
N LEU A 78 16.69 -1.48 17.35
CA LEU A 78 16.27 -0.09 17.54
C LEU A 78 15.54 0.46 16.30
N ASP A 79 15.83 -0.08 15.12
CA ASP A 79 15.15 0.23 13.87
C ASP A 79 14.61 -1.06 13.21
N PRO A 80 13.66 -1.75 13.85
CA PRO A 80 13.13 -2.97 13.26
C PRO A 80 12.64 -2.67 11.84
N ASP A 81 13.06 -3.51 10.89
CA ASP A 81 12.65 -3.52 9.48
C ASP A 81 11.13 -3.85 9.38
N GLN A 82 10.27 -3.15 10.11
CA GLN A 82 8.84 -3.17 9.91
C GLN A 82 8.60 -2.51 8.56
N GLY A 83 8.53 -3.36 7.54
CA GLY A 83 7.84 -3.05 6.29
C GLY A 83 6.36 -2.85 6.57
N ASP A 84 6.04 -1.82 7.37
CA ASP A 84 4.69 -1.31 7.61
C ASP A 84 4.23 -0.67 6.30
N THR A 85 3.99 -1.53 5.33
CA THR A 85 2.96 -1.31 4.34
C THR A 85 1.69 -1.19 5.14
N LYS A 86 1.41 0.04 5.61
CA LYS A 86 0.06 0.47 5.91
C LYS A 86 -0.69 0.40 4.58
N GLY A 87 -1.03 -0.83 4.19
CA GLY A 87 -1.83 -1.13 3.03
C GLY A 87 -3.07 -0.25 3.16
N MET A 88 -3.26 0.60 2.16
CA MET A 88 -4.41 1.47 2.05
C MET A 88 -5.65 0.66 2.43
N GLN A 89 -6.27 1.05 3.54
CA GLN A 89 -7.21 0.22 4.29
C GLN A 89 -8.18 -0.50 3.34
N SER A 90 -8.07 -1.83 3.23
CA SER A 90 -8.77 -2.65 2.21
C SER A 90 -10.29 -2.43 2.17
N TRP A 91 -10.90 -1.94 3.24
CA TRP A 91 -12.33 -1.61 3.28
C TRP A 91 -12.70 -0.41 2.38
N LEU A 92 -11.79 0.55 2.16
CA LEU A 92 -12.06 1.72 1.30
C LEU A 92 -12.23 1.30 -0.17
N LEU A 93 -11.41 0.34 -0.64
CA LEU A 93 -11.55 -0.21 -1.99
C LEU A 93 -12.87 -0.97 -2.16
N ALA A 94 -13.31 -1.70 -1.13
CA ALA A 94 -14.60 -2.40 -1.15
C ALA A 94 -15.78 -1.43 -1.29
N VAL A 95 -15.77 -0.31 -0.55
CA VAL A 95 -16.86 0.69 -0.63
C VAL A 95 -16.87 1.39 -1.99
N VAL A 96 -15.71 1.79 -2.53
CA VAL A 96 -15.64 2.54 -3.79
C VAL A 96 -15.99 1.69 -5.01
N ILE A 97 -15.73 0.38 -4.98
CA ILE A 97 -15.96 -0.50 -6.14
C ILE A 97 -17.32 -1.20 -6.04
N ILE A 98 -17.68 -1.76 -4.88
CA ILE A 98 -18.86 -2.64 -4.77
C ILE A 98 -20.15 -1.84 -4.78
N VAL A 99 -20.21 -0.70 -4.08
CA VAL A 99 -21.41 0.14 -3.98
C VAL A 99 -21.91 0.64 -5.36
N PRO A 100 -21.08 1.23 -6.24
CA PRO A 100 -21.56 1.67 -7.54
C PRO A 100 -22.00 0.51 -8.45
N ILE A 101 -21.35 -0.66 -8.36
CA ILE A 101 -21.75 -1.84 -9.14
C ILE A 101 -23.17 -2.28 -8.77
N VAL A 102 -23.48 -2.35 -7.46
CA VAL A 102 -24.82 -2.74 -6.99
C VAL A 102 -25.88 -1.74 -7.45
N VAL A 103 -25.58 -0.44 -7.42
CA VAL A 103 -26.50 0.61 -7.88
C VAL A 103 -26.77 0.47 -9.39
N ILE A 104 -25.72 0.25 -10.20
CA ILE A 104 -25.86 0.07 -11.66
C ILE A 104 -26.72 -1.16 -11.97
N ILE A 105 -26.50 -2.27 -11.28
CA ILE A 105 -27.29 -3.50 -11.46
C ILE A 105 -28.77 -3.26 -11.09
N GLY A 106 -29.03 -2.57 -9.97
CA GLY A 106 -30.40 -2.23 -9.56
C GLY A 106 -31.13 -1.37 -10.60
N VAL A 107 -30.46 -0.36 -11.16
CA VAL A 107 -31.02 0.49 -12.23
C VAL A 107 -31.28 -0.33 -13.50
N ALA A 108 -30.33 -1.18 -13.91
CA ALA A 108 -30.49 -2.02 -15.09
C ALA A 108 -31.67 -2.99 -14.97
N ILE A 109 -31.84 -3.63 -13.81
CA ILE A 109 -32.99 -4.49 -13.51
C ILE A 109 -34.30 -3.68 -13.56
N GLY A 110 -34.33 -2.50 -12.93
CA GLY A 110 -35.49 -1.62 -12.95
C GLY A 110 -35.92 -1.22 -14.36
N ILE A 111 -34.97 -0.84 -15.21
CA ILE A 111 -35.21 -0.52 -16.63
C ILE A 111 -35.73 -1.75 -17.38
N PHE A 112 -35.12 -2.93 -17.18
CA PHE A 112 -35.56 -4.17 -17.82
C PHE A 112 -37.02 -4.50 -17.49
N PHE A 113 -37.42 -4.40 -16.23
CA PHE A 113 -38.81 -4.64 -15.81
C PHE A 113 -39.77 -3.58 -16.34
N CYS A 114 -39.38 -2.30 -16.37
CA CYS A 114 -40.20 -1.22 -16.97
C CYS A 114 -40.41 -1.44 -18.47
N CYS A 115 -39.36 -1.76 -19.21
CA CYS A 115 -39.42 -2.07 -20.64
C CYS A 115 -40.28 -3.31 -20.93
N ARG A 116 -40.27 -4.32 -20.06
CA ARG A 116 -41.11 -5.52 -20.20
C ARG A 116 -42.59 -5.24 -19.95
N ARG A 117 -42.90 -4.42 -18.94
CA ARG A 117 -44.28 -4.06 -18.59
C ARG A 117 -44.99 -3.30 -19.71
N ASN A 118 -44.26 -2.45 -20.45
CA ASN A 118 -44.83 -1.68 -21.55
C ASN A 118 -45.23 -2.56 -22.75
N LYS A 119 -44.46 -3.62 -23.05
CA LYS A 119 -44.78 -4.59 -24.12
C LYS A 119 -46.05 -5.42 -23.81
N SER A 120 -46.32 -5.69 -22.54
CA SER A 120 -47.52 -6.43 -22.11
C SER A 120 -48.81 -5.61 -22.30
N GLN A 121 -48.76 -4.29 -22.11
CA GLN A 121 -49.92 -3.40 -22.30
C GLN A 121 -50.32 -3.22 -23.77
N VAL A 122 -49.35 -3.23 -24.69
CA VAL A 122 -49.61 -3.12 -26.14
C VAL A 122 -50.34 -4.36 -26.68
N GLN A 123 -49.98 -5.56 -26.22
CA GLN A 123 -50.66 -6.81 -26.59
C GLN A 123 -52.09 -6.90 -26.01
N ALA A 124 -52.30 -6.44 -24.78
CA ALA A 124 -53.63 -6.44 -24.15
C ALA A 124 -54.65 -5.50 -24.83
N LYS A 125 -54.19 -4.50 -25.59
CA LYS A 125 -55.05 -3.55 -26.32
C LYS A 125 -55.48 -4.06 -27.71
N ILE A 126 -54.72 -5.00 -28.30
CA ILE A 126 -54.97 -5.56 -29.64
C ILE A 126 -55.89 -6.80 -29.56
N THR A 127 -55.88 -7.54 -28.45
CA THR A 127 -56.64 -8.80 -28.29
C THR A 127 -58.03 -8.63 -27.65
N LYS A 128 -58.74 -7.51 -27.89
CA LYS A 128 -60.17 -7.43 -27.57
C LYS A 128 -60.98 -7.78 -28.83
N PRO A 129 -61.62 -8.96 -28.92
CA PRO A 129 -62.48 -9.28 -30.06
C PRO A 129 -63.75 -8.43 -30.01
N PHE A 130 -64.02 -7.72 -31.10
CA PHE A 130 -65.27 -7.03 -31.38
C PHE A 130 -66.31 -8.09 -31.79
N PHE A 131 -66.97 -8.73 -30.82
CA PHE A 131 -68.08 -9.66 -31.09
C PHE A 131 -69.25 -9.30 -30.19
N GLY A 132 -70.35 -8.84 -30.78
CA GLY A 132 -71.62 -8.64 -30.09
C GLY A 132 -72.44 -7.42 -30.52
N GLN A 133 -72.74 -7.29 -31.83
CA GLN A 133 -73.93 -6.51 -32.24
C GLN A 133 -74.99 -7.52 -32.69
N GLN A 134 -75.87 -7.88 -31.74
CA GLN A 134 -77.05 -8.71 -31.98
C GLN A 134 -78.06 -7.88 -32.79
N VAL A 135 -78.52 -8.47 -33.90
CA VAL A 135 -79.61 -7.97 -34.74
C VAL A 135 -80.93 -8.31 -34.05
N ALA A 136 -81.75 -7.31 -33.74
CA ALA A 136 -83.10 -7.49 -33.23
C ALA A 136 -84.09 -7.52 -34.42
N TYR A 137 -84.86 -8.61 -34.51
CA TYR A 137 -86.04 -8.73 -35.37
C TYR A 137 -87.27 -8.17 -34.64
N ILE A 138 -88.05 -7.33 -35.33
CA ILE A 138 -89.51 -7.24 -35.21
C ILE A 138 -90.05 -7.17 -36.65
#